data_AF-A0A443XMR4-F1
#
_entry.id   AF-A0A443XMR4-F1
#
_cell.length_a   1.000
_cell.length_b   1.000
_cell.length_c   1.000
_cell.angle_alpha   90.00
_cell.angle_beta   90.00
_cell.angle_gamma   90.00
#
_symmetry.space_group_name_H-M   'P 1'
#
loop_
_entity.id
_entity.type
_entity.pdbx_description
1 polymer ?
#
loop_
_entity_poly.entity_id
_entity_poly.type
_entity_poly.pdbx_seq_one_letter_code
_entity_poly.pdbx_strand_id
1 'polypeptide(L)'
;MSWLEKILPKSKITTPRRHNIPEGVWTKCTACEQVLYRAELERNLEVCPKCDHHMRISARARLESFLDTEGRSEVAAELEPQDILKFKDSKRYKDRLSAAQKETGEKDALVVMKGTLKGVPVVACSFEFSFIGGSMSSVVGARFVRAVEESIKEGRGLVCFSTSGGARMQEALFSLMQMAKTSAALDRLTKAGLPFISVLTDPTMGGVSASLAMLGDINVGEPKALIGFAGPRVIEQTVREKLPEGFQRSEFLLEKGAIDLIIDRREMRNRLAGLLAKLMNTQVIED
;
A
#
# COMPACT_ATOMS: atom_id res chain seq x y z
N MET A 1 -52.25 -43.94 -18.17
CA MET A 1 -51.07 -43.30 -18.78
C MET A 1 -51.35 -43.13 -20.27
N SER A 2 -51.45 -41.87 -20.72
CA SER A 2 -51.97 -41.49 -22.04
C SER A 2 -50.98 -41.81 -23.17
N TRP A 3 -51.48 -42.33 -24.28
CA TRP A 3 -50.74 -42.70 -25.48
C TRP A 3 -49.98 -41.52 -26.13
N LEU A 4 -50.33 -40.28 -25.79
CA LEU A 4 -49.67 -39.05 -26.26
C LEU A 4 -48.19 -38.92 -25.86
N GLU A 5 -47.74 -39.58 -24.79
CA GLU A 5 -46.35 -39.48 -24.33
C GLU A 5 -45.35 -40.26 -25.21
N LYS A 6 -45.82 -41.11 -26.12
CA LYS A 6 -44.97 -41.96 -26.96
C LYS A 6 -44.50 -41.30 -28.27
N ILE A 7 -45.00 -40.11 -28.61
CA ILE A 7 -44.76 -39.46 -29.92
C ILE A 7 -43.69 -38.35 -29.84
N LEU A 8 -43.27 -37.91 -28.64
CA LEU A 8 -42.26 -36.86 -28.52
C LEU A 8 -40.83 -37.43 -28.63
N PRO A 9 -40.02 -37.01 -29.62
CA PRO A 9 -38.64 -37.45 -29.71
C PRO A 9 -37.85 -36.89 -28.50
N LYS A 10 -37.26 -37.79 -27.71
CA LYS A 10 -36.36 -37.41 -26.61
C LYS A 10 -35.11 -36.75 -27.19
N SER A 11 -35.10 -35.42 -27.21
CA SER A 11 -33.92 -34.61 -27.45
C SER A 11 -32.80 -35.10 -26.51
N LYS A 12 -31.71 -35.61 -27.09
CA LYS A 12 -30.46 -35.83 -26.37
C LYS A 12 -29.90 -34.45 -26.05
N ILE A 13 -30.21 -33.94 -24.85
CA ILE A 13 -29.52 -32.78 -24.28
C ILE A 13 -28.07 -33.22 -24.07
N THR A 14 -27.20 -32.88 -25.00
CA THR A 14 -25.76 -32.86 -24.78
C THR A 14 -25.51 -31.83 -23.69
N THR A 15 -25.13 -32.30 -22.50
CA THR A 15 -24.64 -31.46 -21.42
C THR A 15 -23.50 -30.60 -21.95
N PRO A 16 -23.56 -29.25 -21.86
CA PRO A 16 -22.43 -28.44 -22.22
C PRO A 16 -21.31 -28.82 -21.25
N ARG A 17 -20.15 -29.24 -21.78
CA ARG A 17 -18.93 -29.40 -20.99
C ARG A 17 -18.71 -28.08 -20.25
N ARG A 18 -18.95 -28.08 -18.93
CA ARG A 18 -18.55 -26.99 -18.04
C ARG A 18 -17.05 -26.83 -18.24
N HIS A 19 -16.65 -25.79 -18.96
CA HIS A 19 -15.28 -25.35 -18.94
C HIS A 19 -14.99 -24.96 -17.50
N ASN A 20 -14.10 -25.69 -16.84
CA ASN A 20 -13.54 -25.26 -15.56
C ASN A 20 -12.80 -23.96 -15.83
N ILE A 21 -13.45 -22.83 -15.55
CA ILE A 21 -12.81 -21.53 -15.54
C ILE A 21 -11.78 -21.61 -14.39
N PRO A 22 -10.48 -21.45 -14.67
CA PRO A 22 -9.49 -21.48 -13.60
C PRO A 22 -9.80 -20.38 -12.59
N GLU A 23 -9.78 -20.70 -11.29
CA GLU A 23 -9.94 -19.71 -10.24
C GLU A 23 -8.82 -18.66 -10.34
N GLY A 24 -9.14 -17.39 -10.05
CA GLY A 24 -8.16 -16.29 -10.03
C GLY A 24 -7.88 -15.60 -11.37
N VAL A 25 -8.48 -16.06 -12.47
CA VAL A 25 -8.33 -15.45 -13.81
C VAL A 25 -9.08 -14.12 -13.93
N TRP A 26 -10.19 -13.98 -13.22
CA TRP A 26 -11.06 -12.81 -13.27
C TRP A 26 -11.17 -12.17 -11.88
N THR A 27 -11.20 -10.85 -11.85
CA THR A 27 -11.44 -10.05 -10.64
C THR A 27 -12.49 -8.98 -10.89
N LYS A 28 -13.14 -8.49 -9.85
CA LYS A 28 -14.17 -7.45 -9.92
C LYS A 28 -13.59 -6.14 -9.42
N CYS A 29 -13.78 -5.05 -10.18
CA CYS A 29 -13.41 -3.72 -9.71
C CYS A 29 -14.25 -3.35 -8.47
N THR A 30 -13.57 -2.90 -7.41
CA THR A 30 -14.19 -2.47 -6.14
C THR A 30 -15.02 -1.19 -6.24
N ALA A 31 -14.89 -0.42 -7.34
CA ALA A 31 -15.61 0.82 -7.56
C ALA A 31 -16.69 0.73 -8.64
N CYS A 32 -16.34 0.29 -9.86
CA CYS A 32 -17.30 0.25 -10.98
C CYS A 32 -17.91 -1.13 -11.25
N GLU A 33 -17.57 -2.12 -10.42
CA GLU A 33 -18.09 -3.49 -10.51
C GLU A 33 -17.78 -4.26 -11.80
N GLN A 34 -16.99 -3.68 -12.71
CA GLN A 34 -16.58 -4.33 -13.94
C GLN A 34 -15.76 -5.59 -13.64
N VAL A 35 -16.04 -6.66 -14.37
CA VAL A 35 -15.21 -7.88 -14.39
C VAL A 35 -13.98 -7.61 -15.26
N LEU A 36 -12.80 -7.83 -14.70
CA LEU A 36 -11.49 -7.53 -15.26
C LEU A 36 -10.64 -8.79 -15.32
N TYR A 37 -9.82 -8.91 -16.36
CA TYR A 37 -8.86 -9.99 -16.48
C TYR A 37 -7.65 -9.71 -15.58
N ARG A 38 -7.27 -10.66 -14.70
CA ARG A 38 -6.24 -10.49 -13.67
C ARG A 38 -4.89 -10.04 -14.27
N ALA A 39 -4.42 -10.70 -15.32
CA ALA A 39 -3.13 -10.39 -15.94
C ALA A 39 -3.11 -9.04 -16.70
N GLU A 40 -4.27 -8.52 -17.10
CA GLU A 40 -4.37 -7.15 -17.63
C GLU A 40 -4.33 -6.12 -16.50
N LEU A 41 -5.05 -6.39 -15.41
CA LEU A 41 -5.03 -5.54 -14.23
C LEU A 41 -3.62 -5.42 -13.61
N GLU A 42 -2.88 -6.53 -13.53
CA GLU A 42 -1.48 -6.54 -13.05
C GLU A 42 -0.56 -5.72 -13.95
N ARG A 43 -0.67 -5.84 -15.27
CA ARG A 43 0.06 -5.00 -16.24
C ARG A 43 -0.30 -3.52 -16.12
N ASN A 44 -1.54 -3.23 -15.74
CA ASN A 44 -2.02 -1.89 -15.47
C ASN A 44 -1.81 -1.46 -13.99
N LEU A 45 -0.92 -2.15 -13.27
CA LEU A 45 -0.53 -1.87 -11.88
C LEU A 45 -1.70 -1.84 -10.88
N GLU A 46 -2.68 -2.72 -11.03
CA GLU A 46 -3.89 -2.74 -10.19
C GLU A 46 -4.72 -1.44 -10.30
N VAL A 47 -4.66 -0.75 -11.44
CA VAL A 47 -5.56 0.35 -11.79
C VAL A 47 -6.65 -0.16 -12.72
N CYS A 48 -7.91 0.12 -12.40
CA CYS A 48 -9.02 -0.31 -13.26
C CYS A 48 -8.98 0.44 -14.61
N PRO A 49 -8.88 -0.26 -15.76
CA PRO A 49 -8.82 0.39 -17.07
C PRO A 49 -10.13 1.05 -17.51
N LYS A 50 -11.25 0.77 -16.81
CA LYS A 50 -12.58 1.32 -17.14
C LYS A 50 -12.91 2.60 -16.38
N CYS A 51 -12.48 2.73 -15.13
CA CYS A 51 -12.87 3.84 -14.26
C CYS A 51 -11.71 4.52 -13.52
N ASP A 52 -10.46 4.13 -13.84
CA ASP A 52 -9.23 4.61 -13.21
C ASP A 52 -9.22 4.48 -11.69
N HIS A 53 -10.00 3.56 -11.12
CA HIS A 53 -9.96 3.28 -9.70
C HIS A 53 -8.68 2.50 -9.37
N HIS A 54 -7.88 3.08 -8.48
CA HIS A 54 -6.67 2.48 -7.93
C HIS A 54 -7.06 1.42 -6.91
N MET A 55 -6.96 0.15 -7.31
CA MET A 55 -7.24 -0.99 -6.44
C MET A 55 -6.04 -1.32 -5.56
N ARG A 56 -6.24 -2.23 -4.61
CA ARG A 56 -5.19 -2.76 -3.73
C ARG A 56 -4.08 -3.40 -4.57
N ILE A 57 -2.85 -3.17 -4.16
CA ILE A 57 -1.65 -3.82 -4.68
C ILE A 57 -0.79 -4.23 -3.48
N SER A 58 -0.19 -5.41 -3.54
CA SER A 58 0.67 -5.90 -2.46
C SER A 58 1.94 -5.06 -2.36
N ALA A 59 2.53 -5.02 -1.17
CA ALA A 59 3.75 -4.26 -0.91
C ALA A 59 4.90 -4.70 -1.82
N ARG A 60 5.06 -6.01 -1.99
CA ARG A 60 6.12 -6.57 -2.83
C ARG A 60 5.91 -6.27 -4.31
N ALA A 61 4.71 -6.49 -4.84
CA ALA A 61 4.40 -6.16 -6.23
C ALA A 61 4.57 -4.66 -6.53
N ARG A 62 4.23 -3.80 -5.56
CA ARG A 62 4.49 -2.36 -5.63
C ARG A 62 5.97 -2.05 -5.80
N LEU A 63 6.83 -2.60 -4.93
CA LEU A 63 8.27 -2.35 -5.00
C LEU A 63 8.91 -2.95 -6.26
N GLU A 64 8.45 -4.13 -6.69
CA GLU A 64 8.95 -4.80 -7.89
C GLU A 64 8.57 -4.11 -9.19
N SER A 65 7.40 -3.47 -9.26
CA SER A 65 7.01 -2.64 -10.41
C SER A 65 7.60 -1.23 -10.35
N PHE A 66 7.95 -0.75 -9.15
CA PHE A 66 8.50 0.58 -8.95
C PHE A 66 10.00 0.66 -9.21
N LEU A 67 10.81 -0.25 -8.67
CA LEU A 67 12.28 -0.24 -8.77
C LEU A 67 12.78 -0.83 -10.10
N ASP A 68 14.03 -0.59 -10.47
CA ASP A 68 14.70 -1.26 -11.61
C ASP A 68 14.95 -2.73 -11.28
N THR A 69 14.85 -3.63 -12.25
CA THR A 69 14.91 -5.10 -12.02
C THR A 69 16.22 -5.58 -11.43
N GLU A 70 17.33 -4.97 -11.81
CA GLU A 70 18.66 -5.34 -11.35
C GLU A 70 19.06 -4.59 -10.07
N GLY A 71 19.91 -5.21 -9.25
CA GLY A 71 20.47 -4.55 -8.07
C GLY A 71 19.51 -4.33 -6.90
N ARG A 72 18.32 -4.96 -6.92
CA ARG A 72 17.38 -4.94 -5.78
C ARG A 72 17.88 -5.82 -4.65
N SER A 73 17.79 -5.34 -3.42
CA SER A 73 17.98 -6.17 -2.23
C SER A 73 17.03 -5.74 -1.11
N GLU A 74 16.41 -6.70 -0.45
CA GLU A 74 15.54 -6.45 0.70
C GLU A 74 16.37 -6.02 1.92
N VAL A 75 15.84 -5.05 2.69
CA VAL A 75 16.49 -4.50 3.88
C VAL A 75 15.69 -4.94 5.11
N ALA A 76 16.40 -5.44 6.12
CA ALA A 76 15.81 -5.88 7.40
C ALA A 76 14.74 -6.99 7.26
N ALA A 77 14.92 -7.86 6.27
CA ALA A 77 14.04 -9.01 5.99
C ALA A 77 14.03 -10.03 7.14
N GLU A 78 15.05 -10.05 7.98
CA GLU A 78 15.17 -10.90 9.16
C GLU A 78 14.23 -10.50 10.31
N LEU A 79 13.71 -9.25 10.32
CA LEU A 79 12.87 -8.76 11.41
C LEU A 79 11.47 -9.36 11.39
N GLU A 80 11.01 -9.85 12.55
CA GLU A 80 9.73 -10.52 12.76
C GLU A 80 9.04 -10.06 14.07
N PRO A 81 7.70 -10.03 14.11
CA PRO A 81 6.95 -9.57 15.26
C PRO A 81 6.93 -10.60 16.40
N GLN A 82 6.85 -10.12 17.63
CA GLN A 82 6.70 -10.94 18.83
C GLN A 82 5.57 -10.42 19.72
N ASP A 83 4.73 -11.33 20.21
CA ASP A 83 3.64 -10.99 21.14
C ASP A 83 4.16 -10.93 22.58
N ILE A 84 4.80 -9.80 22.93
CA ILE A 84 5.37 -9.56 24.26
C ILE A 84 4.26 -9.32 25.30
N LEU A 85 3.16 -8.71 24.89
CA LEU A 85 2.03 -8.38 25.77
C LEU A 85 1.09 -9.56 26.03
N LYS A 86 1.28 -10.69 25.32
CA LYS A 86 0.38 -11.85 25.32
C LYS A 86 -1.06 -11.42 25.02
N PHE A 87 -1.21 -10.50 24.06
CA PHE A 87 -2.46 -9.80 23.82
C PHE A 87 -3.54 -10.75 23.29
N LYS A 88 -4.76 -10.60 23.82
CA LYS A 88 -5.92 -11.38 23.37
C LYS A 88 -7.16 -10.51 23.35
N ASP A 89 -7.83 -10.47 22.20
CA ASP A 89 -9.19 -9.97 22.05
C ASP A 89 -10.12 -11.15 21.65
N SER A 90 -10.93 -10.99 20.60
CA SER A 90 -11.63 -12.10 19.96
C SER A 90 -10.70 -13.19 19.42
N LYS A 91 -9.44 -12.85 19.12
CA LYS A 91 -8.38 -13.78 18.71
C LYS A 91 -7.09 -13.46 19.50
N ARG A 92 -6.21 -14.45 19.68
CA ARG A 92 -4.87 -14.18 20.22
C ARG A 92 -4.05 -13.43 19.17
N TYR A 93 -3.19 -12.50 19.59
CA TYR A 93 -2.38 -11.73 18.64
C TYR A 93 -1.46 -12.64 17.82
N LYS A 94 -0.84 -13.64 18.44
CA LYS A 94 -0.04 -14.67 17.73
C LYS A 94 -0.81 -15.34 16.58
N ASP A 95 -2.09 -15.66 16.78
CA ASP A 95 -2.90 -16.30 15.73
C ASP A 95 -3.21 -15.32 14.58
N ARG A 96 -3.40 -14.04 14.89
CA ARG A 96 -3.56 -12.98 13.88
C ARG A 96 -2.29 -12.81 13.05
N LEU A 97 -1.12 -12.84 13.70
CA LEU A 97 0.18 -12.78 13.03
C LEU A 97 0.36 -13.96 12.08
N SER A 98 0.18 -15.19 12.56
CA SER A 98 0.33 -16.38 11.72
C SER A 98 -0.66 -16.41 10.55
N ALA A 99 -1.90 -15.96 10.76
CA ALA A 99 -2.88 -15.84 9.67
C ALA A 99 -2.46 -14.81 8.62
N ALA A 100 -2.06 -13.62 9.04
CA ALA A 100 -1.61 -12.55 8.14
C ALA A 100 -0.34 -12.96 7.36
N GLN A 101 0.62 -13.60 8.02
CA GLN A 101 1.83 -14.13 7.38
C GLN A 101 1.51 -15.20 6.34
N LYS A 102 0.55 -16.09 6.63
CA LYS A 102 0.11 -17.11 5.67
C LYS A 102 -0.64 -16.51 4.48
N GLU A 103 -1.45 -15.49 4.70
CA GLU A 103 -2.24 -14.83 3.67
C GLU A 103 -1.38 -13.98 2.73
N THR A 104 -0.43 -13.23 3.28
CA THR A 104 0.37 -12.25 2.53
C THR A 104 1.72 -12.79 2.06
N GLY A 105 2.25 -13.81 2.73
CA GLY A 105 3.64 -14.24 2.56
C GLY A 105 4.67 -13.31 3.19
N GLU A 106 4.25 -12.20 3.80
CA GLU A 106 5.14 -11.21 4.40
C GLU A 106 5.29 -11.44 5.91
N LYS A 107 6.42 -11.01 6.47
CA LYS A 107 6.70 -11.14 7.91
C LYS A 107 5.97 -10.11 8.78
N ASP A 108 5.81 -8.89 8.27
CA ASP A 108 5.05 -7.80 8.85
C ASP A 108 4.60 -6.82 7.74
N ALA A 109 3.82 -5.81 8.10
CA ALA A 109 3.12 -4.89 7.22
C ALA A 109 3.99 -3.85 6.49
N LEU A 110 5.31 -3.96 6.52
CA LEU A 110 6.22 -3.06 5.79
C LEU A 110 7.32 -3.88 5.12
N VAL A 111 7.43 -3.76 3.81
CA VAL A 111 8.54 -4.30 3.02
C VAL A 111 9.46 -3.15 2.66
N VAL A 112 10.78 -3.38 2.76
CA VAL A 112 11.80 -2.38 2.43
C VAL A 112 12.78 -2.99 1.45
N MET A 113 13.00 -2.32 0.33
CA MET A 113 13.99 -2.71 -0.67
C MET A 113 14.88 -1.54 -1.02
N LYS A 114 16.17 -1.78 -1.15
CA LYS A 114 17.09 -0.84 -1.82
C LYS A 114 17.32 -1.28 -3.26
N GLY A 115 17.55 -0.31 -4.13
CA GLY A 115 17.84 -0.52 -5.53
C GLY A 115 18.02 0.81 -6.26
N THR A 116 17.64 0.85 -7.52
CA THR A 116 17.60 2.07 -8.33
C THR A 116 16.20 2.29 -8.89
N LEU A 117 15.90 3.53 -9.23
CA LEU A 117 14.70 3.97 -9.90
C LEU A 117 15.11 4.74 -11.14
N LYS A 118 15.08 4.07 -12.30
CA LYS A 118 15.61 4.59 -13.57
C LYS A 118 17.05 5.09 -13.40
N GLY A 119 17.89 4.27 -12.77
CA GLY A 119 19.28 4.58 -12.44
C GLY A 119 19.50 5.43 -11.19
N VAL A 120 18.48 6.10 -10.65
CA VAL A 120 18.61 6.93 -9.45
C VAL A 120 18.65 6.05 -8.19
N PRO A 121 19.69 6.13 -7.33
CA PRO A 121 19.80 5.26 -6.17
C PRO A 121 18.76 5.62 -5.10
N VAL A 122 17.95 4.63 -4.71
CA VAL A 122 16.81 4.83 -3.80
C VAL A 122 16.64 3.64 -2.84
N VAL A 123 16.16 3.93 -1.63
CA VAL A 123 15.52 2.95 -0.75
C VAL A 123 14.02 3.18 -0.81
N ALA A 124 13.25 2.13 -1.06
CA ALA A 124 11.80 2.19 -1.18
C ALA A 124 11.14 1.30 -0.13
N CYS A 125 10.14 1.84 0.54
CA CYS A 125 9.31 1.17 1.53
C CYS A 125 7.88 1.05 1.00
N SER A 126 7.21 -0.08 1.19
CA SER A 126 5.78 -0.22 0.88
C SER A 126 5.05 -0.95 2.00
N PHE A 127 3.94 -0.37 2.44
CA PHE A 127 3.05 -0.99 3.40
C PHE A 127 2.22 -2.10 2.75
N GLU A 128 1.95 -3.19 3.49
CA GLU A 128 1.06 -4.27 3.10
C GLU A 128 -0.26 -4.14 3.87
N PHE A 129 -1.28 -3.55 3.24
CA PHE A 129 -2.56 -3.32 3.91
C PHE A 129 -3.26 -4.62 4.32
N SER A 130 -3.06 -5.70 3.56
CA SER A 130 -3.63 -7.01 3.87
C SER A 130 -3.06 -7.59 5.17
N PHE A 131 -1.87 -7.14 5.58
CA PHE A 131 -1.26 -7.49 6.86
C PHE A 131 -1.86 -6.64 7.98
N ILE A 132 -2.96 -7.12 8.58
CA ILE A 132 -3.62 -6.50 9.74
C ILE A 132 -3.88 -5.00 9.50
N GLY A 133 -4.44 -4.67 8.33
CA GLY A 133 -4.80 -3.30 7.94
C GLY A 133 -3.60 -2.37 7.74
N GLY A 134 -2.42 -2.90 7.43
CA GLY A 134 -1.20 -2.10 7.31
C GLY A 134 -0.80 -1.43 8.63
N SER A 135 -1.24 -1.99 9.77
CA SER A 135 -1.12 -1.30 11.06
C SER A 135 0.33 -1.19 11.50
N MET A 136 0.74 0.00 11.95
CA MET A 136 2.13 0.26 12.35
C MET A 136 2.46 -0.46 13.67
N SER A 137 3.34 -1.45 13.57
CA SER A 137 3.93 -2.22 14.67
C SER A 137 5.36 -1.82 14.98
N SER A 138 5.92 -2.41 16.04
CA SER A 138 7.35 -2.34 16.38
C SER A 138 8.25 -2.73 15.20
N VAL A 139 7.86 -3.74 14.41
CA VAL A 139 8.62 -4.18 13.23
C VAL A 139 8.47 -3.20 12.09
N VAL A 140 7.27 -2.66 11.82
CA VAL A 140 7.08 -1.60 10.82
C VAL A 140 7.99 -0.41 11.13
N GLY A 141 7.97 0.08 12.37
CA GLY A 141 8.83 1.18 12.77
C GLY A 141 10.32 0.83 12.75
N ALA A 142 10.71 -0.41 13.08
CA ALA A 142 12.10 -0.86 12.99
C ALA A 142 12.59 -0.96 11.54
N ARG A 143 11.81 -1.57 10.64
CA ARG A 143 12.13 -1.66 9.21
C ARG A 143 12.22 -0.29 8.56
N PHE A 144 11.31 0.63 8.89
CA PHE A 144 11.38 2.01 8.40
C PHE A 144 12.65 2.73 8.87
N VAL A 145 13.02 2.59 10.16
CA VAL A 145 14.29 3.15 10.66
C VAL A 145 15.49 2.54 9.94
N ARG A 146 15.49 1.23 9.66
CA ARG A 146 16.54 0.58 8.86
C ARG A 146 16.61 1.12 7.44
N ALA A 147 15.47 1.44 6.82
CA ALA A 147 15.42 2.08 5.51
C ALA A 147 16.09 3.45 5.52
N VAL A 148 15.82 4.26 6.54
CA VAL A 148 16.45 5.56 6.75
C VAL A 148 17.95 5.42 6.98
N GLU A 149 18.37 4.50 7.85
CA GLU A 149 19.79 4.25 8.14
C GLU A 149 20.54 3.81 6.89
N GLU A 150 19.96 2.94 6.07
CA GLU A 150 20.56 2.49 4.81
C GLU A 150 20.62 3.63 3.78
N SER A 151 19.60 4.48 3.73
CA SER A 151 19.58 5.68 2.88
C SER A 151 20.72 6.63 3.24
N ILE A 152 20.91 6.91 4.53
CA ILE A 152 22.00 7.77 5.02
C ILE A 152 23.36 7.14 4.74
N LYS A 153 23.52 5.85 5.02
CA LYS A 153 24.78 5.12 4.85
C LYS A 153 25.25 5.11 3.39
N GLU A 154 24.34 4.94 2.44
CA GLU A 154 24.67 4.81 1.01
C GLU A 154 24.36 6.06 0.19
N GLY A 155 23.90 7.15 0.81
CA GLY A 155 23.57 8.41 0.12
C GLY A 155 22.40 8.27 -0.86
N ARG A 156 21.36 7.51 -0.49
CA ARG A 156 20.19 7.24 -1.35
C ARG A 156 19.00 8.10 -0.94
N GLY A 157 18.16 8.45 -1.92
CA GLY A 157 16.83 8.99 -1.62
C GLY A 157 15.93 7.95 -0.96
N LEU A 158 14.90 8.39 -0.25
CA LEU A 158 13.92 7.52 0.39
C LEU A 158 12.52 7.75 -0.22
N VAL A 159 11.82 6.67 -0.54
CA VAL A 159 10.40 6.71 -0.95
C VAL A 159 9.59 5.77 -0.07
N CYS A 160 8.44 6.21 0.44
CA CYS A 160 7.56 5.35 1.22
C CYS A 160 6.11 5.37 0.72
N PHE A 161 5.62 4.23 0.26
CA PHE A 161 4.21 3.99 -0.06
C PHE A 161 3.46 3.60 1.20
N SER A 162 2.72 4.55 1.75
CA SER A 162 1.94 4.39 2.97
C SER A 162 0.53 3.89 2.65
N THR A 163 0.11 2.82 3.32
CA THR A 163 -1.29 2.43 3.47
C THR A 163 -1.48 1.83 4.84
N SER A 164 -2.39 2.38 5.63
CA SER A 164 -2.57 1.96 7.02
C SER A 164 -3.92 2.38 7.57
N GLY A 165 -4.52 1.51 8.37
CA GLY A 165 -5.64 1.85 9.24
C GLY A 165 -5.23 2.52 10.56
N GLY A 166 -3.93 2.63 10.87
CA GLY A 166 -3.42 3.26 12.08
C GLY A 166 -2.35 2.46 12.82
N ALA A 167 -2.20 2.71 14.12
CA ALA A 167 -1.25 2.00 14.97
C ALA A 167 -1.74 0.59 15.35
N ARG A 168 -0.84 -0.38 15.49
CA ARG A 168 -1.21 -1.76 15.83
C ARG A 168 -1.60 -1.87 17.30
N MET A 169 -2.90 -1.91 17.58
CA MET A 169 -3.43 -1.90 18.95
C MET A 169 -2.91 -3.06 19.81
N GLN A 170 -2.60 -4.21 19.20
CA GLN A 170 -2.12 -5.41 19.89
C GLN A 170 -0.74 -5.21 20.53
N GLU A 171 0.04 -4.22 20.09
CA GLU A 171 1.32 -3.84 20.69
C GLU A 171 1.22 -2.53 21.51
N ALA A 172 0.02 -1.96 21.64
CA ALA A 172 -0.30 -0.82 22.50
C ALA A 172 0.71 0.33 22.39
N LEU A 173 1.37 0.69 23.51
CA LEU A 173 2.29 1.82 23.58
C LEU A 173 3.51 1.64 22.66
N PHE A 174 3.94 0.40 22.40
CA PHE A 174 5.05 0.17 21.46
C PHE A 174 4.69 0.71 20.08
N SER A 175 3.48 0.46 19.59
CA SER A 175 2.99 0.99 18.31
C SER A 175 2.92 2.51 18.29
N LEU A 176 2.46 3.14 19.38
CA LEU A 176 2.42 4.60 19.48
C LEU A 176 3.83 5.20 19.39
N MET A 177 4.79 4.62 20.11
CA MET A 177 6.18 5.10 20.12
C MET A 177 6.86 4.96 18.76
N GLN A 178 6.33 4.14 17.85
CA GLN A 178 6.86 4.08 16.49
C GLN A 178 6.70 5.41 15.75
N MET A 179 5.64 6.18 16.03
CA MET A 179 5.46 7.52 15.46
C MET A 179 6.66 8.41 15.79
N ALA A 180 7.00 8.52 17.08
CA ALA A 180 8.14 9.32 17.52
C ALA A 180 9.46 8.78 16.97
N LYS A 181 9.64 7.45 16.96
CA LYS A 181 10.86 6.80 16.48
C LYS A 181 11.11 7.03 14.99
N THR A 182 10.10 6.87 14.14
CA THR A 182 10.23 7.07 12.69
C THR A 182 10.39 8.54 12.34
N SER A 183 9.67 9.45 13.01
CA SER A 183 9.87 10.90 12.85
C SER A 183 11.28 11.34 13.23
N ALA A 184 11.83 10.83 14.34
CA ALA A 184 13.21 11.12 14.74
C ALA A 184 14.25 10.56 13.77
N ALA A 185 13.96 9.43 13.11
CA ALA A 185 14.80 8.93 12.04
C ALA A 185 14.75 9.83 10.80
N LEU A 186 13.56 10.30 10.40
CA LEU A 186 13.42 11.24 9.28
C LEU A 186 14.17 12.55 9.52
N ASP A 187 14.17 13.08 10.74
CA ASP A 187 14.99 14.27 11.08
C ASP A 187 16.50 14.02 10.83
N ARG A 188 17.00 12.80 11.09
CA ARG A 188 18.38 12.43 10.75
C ARG A 188 18.62 12.37 9.24
N LEU A 189 17.62 11.94 8.46
CA LEU A 189 17.68 11.90 7.00
C LEU A 189 17.74 13.32 6.41
N THR A 190 16.87 14.22 6.90
CA THR A 190 16.88 15.64 6.53
C THR A 190 18.21 16.30 6.86
N LYS A 191 18.79 16.03 8.04
CA LYS A 191 20.13 16.54 8.41
C LYS A 191 21.25 16.00 7.53
N ALA A 192 21.09 14.81 6.95
CA ALA A 192 22.02 14.27 5.96
C ALA A 192 21.82 14.86 4.55
N GLY A 193 20.80 15.71 4.34
CA GLY A 193 20.51 16.35 3.06
C GLY A 193 19.95 15.38 2.02
N LEU A 194 19.33 14.28 2.44
CA LEU A 194 18.77 13.27 1.54
C LEU A 194 17.25 13.42 1.42
N PRO A 195 16.69 13.34 0.20
CA PRO A 195 15.26 13.57 0.01
C PRO A 195 14.41 12.39 0.45
N PHE A 196 13.28 12.68 1.08
CA PHE A 196 12.22 11.75 1.40
C PHE A 196 10.92 12.14 0.69
N ILE A 197 10.42 11.23 -0.15
CA ILE A 197 9.10 11.37 -0.79
C ILE A 197 8.13 10.42 -0.10
N SER A 198 7.08 10.98 0.50
CA SER A 198 5.98 10.20 1.08
C SER A 198 4.87 10.03 0.05
N VAL A 199 4.47 8.79 -0.23
CA VAL A 199 3.38 8.47 -1.14
C VAL A 199 2.20 7.90 -0.33
N LEU A 200 1.16 8.70 -0.18
CA LEU A 200 -0.04 8.37 0.57
C LEU A 200 -1.04 7.65 -0.35
N THR A 201 -1.29 6.38 -0.06
CA THR A 201 -2.20 5.53 -0.83
C THR A 201 -3.46 5.20 -0.02
N ASP A 202 -4.52 4.78 -0.70
CA ASP A 202 -5.82 4.54 -0.06
C ASP A 202 -5.78 3.30 0.85
N PRO A 203 -6.20 3.32 2.12
CA PRO A 203 -6.26 4.50 2.97
C PRO A 203 -4.90 4.71 3.69
N THR A 204 -4.63 5.94 4.11
CA THR A 204 -3.53 6.28 5.02
C THR A 204 -4.09 7.04 6.22
N MET A 205 -4.26 6.33 7.34
CA MET A 205 -5.00 6.84 8.50
C MET A 205 -4.20 6.80 9.81
N GLY A 206 -4.69 7.53 10.81
CA GLY A 206 -4.27 7.39 12.20
C GLY A 206 -2.80 7.74 12.44
N GLY A 207 -2.13 6.91 13.25
CA GLY A 207 -0.74 7.17 13.65
C GLY A 207 0.25 7.26 12.50
N VAL A 208 0.04 6.52 11.40
CA VAL A 208 0.91 6.61 10.21
C VAL A 208 0.72 7.94 9.50
N SER A 209 -0.54 8.36 9.29
CA SER A 209 -0.88 9.68 8.73
C SER A 209 -0.35 10.85 9.57
N ALA A 210 -0.29 10.71 10.89
CA ALA A 210 0.21 11.74 11.81
C ALA A 210 1.70 11.57 12.17
N SER A 211 2.46 10.80 11.40
CA SER A 211 3.91 10.65 11.57
C SER A 211 4.61 10.53 10.22
N LEU A 212 5.29 9.42 9.94
CA LEU A 212 6.15 9.24 8.77
C LEU A 212 5.47 9.58 7.44
N ALA A 213 4.16 9.37 7.29
CA ALA A 213 3.48 9.56 6.02
C ALA A 213 3.21 11.02 5.65
N MET A 214 3.35 11.97 6.59
CA MET A 214 3.10 13.40 6.35
C MET A 214 4.35 14.25 6.60
N LEU A 215 5.52 13.61 6.67
CA LEU A 215 6.82 14.25 6.89
C LEU A 215 7.73 14.15 5.67
N GLY A 216 7.17 13.95 4.47
CA GLY A 216 7.92 13.99 3.22
C GLY A 216 8.39 15.41 2.92
N ASP A 217 9.56 15.52 2.28
CA ASP A 217 9.94 16.74 1.57
C ASP A 217 8.96 17.02 0.42
N ILE A 218 8.40 15.95 -0.14
CA ILE A 218 7.26 15.97 -1.07
C ILE A 218 6.25 14.90 -0.62
N ASN A 219 5.01 15.33 -0.38
CA ASN A 219 3.86 14.48 -0.11
C ASN A 219 3.04 14.26 -1.40
N VAL A 220 2.92 13.01 -1.80
CA VAL A 220 2.22 12.58 -3.02
C VAL A 220 1.00 11.76 -2.67
N GLY A 221 -0.17 12.09 -3.21
CA GLY A 221 -1.36 11.23 -3.13
C GLY A 221 -1.57 10.38 -4.39
N GLU A 222 -2.05 9.15 -4.24
CA GLU A 222 -2.77 8.48 -5.35
C GLU A 222 -4.17 9.11 -5.53
N PRO A 223 -4.73 9.15 -6.76
CA PRO A 223 -6.09 9.63 -7.02
C PRO A 223 -7.13 9.02 -6.06
N LYS A 224 -7.99 9.88 -5.52
CA LYS A 224 -9.11 9.50 -4.62
C LYS A 224 -8.70 8.73 -3.35
N ALA A 225 -7.42 8.74 -2.97
CA ALA A 225 -6.99 8.05 -1.76
C ALA A 225 -7.58 8.69 -0.50
N LEU A 226 -8.06 7.86 0.44
CA LEU A 226 -8.56 8.33 1.73
C LEU A 226 -7.40 8.56 2.70
N ILE A 227 -7.19 9.79 3.13
CA ILE A 227 -6.05 10.18 3.95
C ILE A 227 -6.53 11.06 5.12
N GLY A 228 -6.12 10.74 6.33
CA GLY A 228 -6.32 11.63 7.47
C GLY A 228 -6.13 11.00 8.83
N PHE A 229 -6.11 11.83 9.87
CA PHE A 229 -5.84 11.36 11.22
C PHE A 229 -6.97 10.49 11.78
N ALA A 230 -8.19 11.02 11.85
CA ALA A 230 -9.36 10.28 12.33
C ALA A 230 -10.19 9.75 11.15
N GLY A 231 -10.80 8.57 11.31
CA GLY A 231 -11.70 8.03 10.29
C GLY A 231 -12.95 8.89 10.10
N PRO A 232 -13.50 9.00 8.87
CA PRO A 232 -14.64 9.88 8.57
C PRO A 232 -15.85 9.54 9.44
N ARG A 233 -16.09 8.24 9.68
CA ARG A 233 -17.16 7.76 10.57
C ARG A 233 -17.03 8.28 12.00
N VAL A 234 -15.81 8.35 12.54
CA VAL A 234 -15.57 8.87 13.90
C VAL A 234 -15.84 10.36 13.94
N ILE A 235 -15.38 11.09 12.92
CA ILE A 235 -15.57 12.54 12.80
C ILE A 235 -17.07 12.87 12.74
N GLU A 236 -17.82 12.24 11.84
CA GLU A 236 -19.29 12.43 11.71
C GLU A 236 -20.03 12.22 13.02
N GLN A 237 -19.65 11.19 13.79
CA GLN A 237 -20.25 10.91 15.09
C GLN A 237 -19.94 12.00 16.13
N THR A 238 -18.74 12.58 16.07
CA THR A 238 -18.33 13.66 16.99
C THR A 238 -19.00 14.99 16.65
N VAL A 239 -18.98 15.40 15.38
CA VAL A 239 -19.53 16.70 14.96
C VAL A 239 -21.05 16.65 14.74
N ARG A 240 -21.63 15.45 14.57
CA ARG A 240 -23.06 15.21 14.29
C ARG A 240 -23.57 15.90 13.03
N GLU A 241 -22.69 16.05 12.05
CA GLU A 241 -22.97 16.63 10.74
C GLU A 241 -22.47 15.69 9.63
N LYS A 242 -23.00 15.87 8.42
CA LYS A 242 -22.50 15.15 7.23
C LYS A 242 -21.21 15.81 6.77
N LEU A 243 -20.20 14.98 6.48
CA LEU A 243 -18.95 15.50 5.93
C LEU A 243 -19.14 15.95 4.47
N PRO A 244 -18.39 16.96 4.02
CA PRO A 244 -18.39 17.38 2.63
C PRO A 244 -18.08 16.22 1.67
N GLU A 245 -18.59 16.31 0.43
CA GLU A 245 -18.18 15.38 -0.62
C GLU A 245 -16.67 15.47 -0.85
N GLY A 246 -16.02 14.32 -1.04
CA GLY A 246 -14.57 14.27 -1.22
C GLY A 246 -13.76 14.54 0.05
N PHE A 247 -14.38 14.70 1.22
CA PHE A 247 -13.65 14.89 2.47
C PHE A 247 -12.60 13.78 2.68
N GLN A 248 -11.39 14.20 3.07
CA GLN A 248 -10.21 13.33 3.23
C GLN A 248 -9.71 12.63 1.95
N ARG A 249 -10.23 12.96 0.76
CA ARG A 249 -9.66 12.46 -0.50
C ARG A 249 -8.40 13.24 -0.89
N SER A 250 -7.49 12.63 -1.64
CA SER A 250 -6.28 13.31 -2.13
C SER A 250 -6.60 14.66 -2.77
N GLU A 251 -7.66 14.76 -3.56
CA GLU A 251 -8.09 16.01 -4.20
C GLU A 251 -8.44 17.09 -3.16
N PHE A 252 -9.16 16.71 -2.10
CA PHE A 252 -9.46 17.61 -0.98
C PHE A 252 -8.19 18.02 -0.23
N LEU A 253 -7.26 17.08 0.00
CA LEU A 253 -6.00 17.39 0.69
C LEU A 253 -5.11 18.32 -0.13
N LEU A 254 -5.11 18.18 -1.47
CA LEU A 254 -4.36 19.06 -2.36
C LEU A 254 -4.90 20.50 -2.27
N GLU A 255 -6.22 20.67 -2.30
CA GLU A 255 -6.86 21.98 -2.12
C GLU A 255 -6.58 22.62 -0.75
N LYS A 256 -6.36 21.81 0.29
CA LYS A 256 -6.00 22.29 1.63
C LYS A 256 -4.48 22.43 1.85
N GLY A 257 -3.66 22.16 0.84
CA GLY A 257 -2.20 22.28 0.91
C GLY A 257 -1.53 21.24 1.82
N ALA A 258 -2.18 20.09 2.04
CA ALA A 258 -1.62 18.99 2.85
C ALA A 258 -0.79 17.98 2.01
N ILE A 259 -1.06 17.90 0.70
CA ILE A 259 -0.24 17.14 -0.25
C ILE A 259 0.20 18.07 -1.39
N ASP A 260 1.34 17.80 -1.98
CA ASP A 260 1.93 18.62 -3.03
C ASP A 260 1.43 18.21 -4.42
N LEU A 261 1.24 16.92 -4.64
CA LEU A 261 0.95 16.34 -5.95
C LEU A 261 -0.01 15.16 -5.85
N ILE A 262 -0.82 14.98 -6.89
CA ILE A 262 -1.54 13.73 -7.14
C ILE A 262 -0.92 13.06 -8.36
N ILE A 263 -0.61 11.77 -8.24
CA ILE A 263 0.08 11.01 -9.30
C ILE A 263 -0.66 9.70 -9.58
N ASP A 264 -1.03 9.48 -10.83
CA ASP A 264 -1.52 8.16 -11.25
C ASP A 264 -0.39 7.12 -11.13
N ARG A 265 -0.75 5.94 -10.66
CA ARG A 265 0.18 4.86 -10.33
C ARG A 265 1.00 4.42 -11.54
N ARG A 266 0.41 4.48 -12.74
CA ARG A 266 1.05 4.15 -14.01
C ARG A 266 2.15 5.15 -14.39
N GLU A 267 2.05 6.37 -13.88
CA GLU A 267 3.05 7.44 -14.09
C GLU A 267 4.04 7.56 -12.94
N MET A 268 3.72 6.96 -11.79
CA MET A 268 4.45 7.11 -10.53
C MET A 268 5.95 6.83 -10.66
N ARG A 269 6.31 5.73 -11.35
CA ARG A 269 7.72 5.35 -11.57
C ARG A 269 8.49 6.48 -12.26
N ASN A 270 7.98 7.01 -13.37
CA ASN A 270 8.65 8.07 -14.13
C ASN A 270 8.66 9.40 -13.37
N ARG A 271 7.54 9.79 -12.76
CA ARG A 271 7.43 11.08 -12.06
C ARG A 271 8.31 11.13 -10.81
N LEU A 272 8.33 10.08 -10.00
CA LEU A 272 9.18 10.03 -8.82
C LEU A 272 10.67 9.91 -9.17
N ALA A 273 11.03 9.21 -10.24
CA ALA A 273 12.40 9.20 -10.75
C ALA A 273 12.89 10.62 -11.08
N GLY A 274 12.06 11.39 -11.81
CA GLY A 274 12.37 12.77 -12.17
C GLY A 274 12.49 13.72 -10.97
N LEU A 275 11.65 13.54 -9.94
CA LEU A 275 11.73 14.33 -8.70
C LEU A 275 13.00 13.99 -7.91
N LEU A 276 13.26 12.71 -7.67
CA LEU A 276 14.47 12.27 -6.96
C LEU A 276 15.73 12.72 -7.70
N ALA A 277 15.77 12.59 -9.03
CA ALA A 277 16.90 13.02 -9.82
C ALA A 277 17.23 14.50 -9.63
N LYS A 278 16.21 15.37 -9.59
CA LYS A 278 16.39 16.81 -9.35
C LYS A 278 16.88 17.10 -7.94
N LEU A 279 16.27 16.47 -6.93
CA LEU A 279 16.64 16.68 -5.52
C LEU A 279 18.03 16.14 -5.19
N MET A 280 18.45 15.07 -5.87
CA MET A 280 19.76 14.45 -5.69
C MET A 280 20.82 14.93 -6.68
N ASN A 281 20.51 15.92 -7.52
CA ASN A 281 21.39 16.44 -8.57
C ASN A 281 22.00 15.33 -9.46
N THR A 282 21.15 14.40 -9.91
CA THR A 282 21.51 13.30 -10.82
C THR A 282 20.59 13.28 -12.05
N GLN A 283 20.83 12.34 -12.97
CA GLN A 283 20.03 12.17 -14.18
C GLN A 283 19.25 10.85 -14.13
N VAL A 284 18.09 10.85 -14.76
CA VAL A 284 17.28 9.67 -14.99
C VAL A 284 17.83 8.95 -16.22
N ILE A 285 17.98 7.64 -16.16
CA ILE A 285 18.24 6.82 -17.35
C ILE A 285 16.90 6.64 -18.06
N GLU A 286 16.81 7.15 -19.29
CA GLU A 286 15.64 6.90 -20.15
C GLU A 286 15.70 5.47 -20.69
N ASP A 287 14.53 4.83 -20.78
CA ASP A 287 14.36 3.50 -21.37
C ASP A 287 14.22 3.63 -22.89
#